data_AF-A0A969IF24-F1
#
_entry.id   AF-A0A969IF24-F1
#
_cell.length_a   1.000
_cell.length_b   1.000
_cell.length_c   1.000
_cell.angle_alpha   90.00
_cell.angle_beta   90.00
_cell.angle_gamma   90.00
#
_symmetry.space_group_name_H-M   'P 1'
#
loop_
_entity.id
_entity.type
_entity.pdbx_description
1 polymer ?
#
loop_
_entity_poly.entity_id
_entity_poly.type
_entity_poly.pdbx_seq_one_letter_code
_entity_poly.pdbx_strand_id
1 'polypeptide(L)' 'MTETTDRESGLDNLVKKYNLLNQRPVLIDDDDTRRCIHVPLIKTKEEVLV' A
#
# COMPACT_ATOMS: atom_id res chain seq x y z
N MET A 1 -4.68 21.49 7.62
CA MET A 1 -5.59 20.33 7.53
C MET A 1 -5.15 19.39 6.41
N THR A 2 -3.87 19.02 6.36
CA THR A 2 -3.25 18.49 5.12
C THR A 2 -2.65 17.10 5.30
N GLU A 3 -2.23 16.72 6.51
CA GLU A 3 -1.52 15.46 6.77
C GLU A 3 -2.43 14.22 6.82
N THR A 4 -3.67 14.35 7.28
CA THR A 4 -4.63 13.24 7.33
C THR A 4 -5.13 12.86 5.94
N THR A 5 -5.47 13.85 5.11
CA THR A 5 -5.91 13.65 3.73
C THR A 5 -4.81 13.05 2.86
N ASP A 6 -3.56 13.46 3.07
CA ASP A 6 -2.40 12.94 2.34
C ASP A 6 -2.13 11.46 2.66
N ARG A 7 -2.30 11.05 3.93
CA ARG A 7 -2.14 9.65 4.34
C ARG A 7 -3.21 8.72 3.76
N GLU A 8 -4.46 9.15 3.69
CA GLU A 8 -5.53 8.33 3.10
C GLU A 8 -5.38 8.21 1.58
N SER A 9 -5.00 9.30 0.92
CA SER A 9 -4.66 9.30 -0.50
C SER A 9 -3.46 8.38 -0.80
N GLY A 10 -2.43 8.42 0.04
CA GLY A 10 -1.27 7.53 -0.06
C GLY A 10 -1.63 6.05 0.08
N LEU A 11 -2.53 5.71 1.00
CA LEU A 11 -2.99 4.34 1.20
C LEU A 11 -3.82 3.82 0.01
N ASP A 12 -4.73 4.65 -0.50
CA ASP A 12 -5.53 4.32 -1.69
C ASP A 12 -4.63 4.08 -2.92
N ASN A 13 -3.63 4.93 -3.12
CA ASN A 13 -2.63 4.76 -4.18
C ASN A 13 -1.84 3.45 -4.04
N LEU A 14 -1.46 3.09 -2.81
CA LEU A 14 -0.79 1.83 -2.53
C LEU A 14 -1.67 0.63 -2.91
N VAL A 15 -2.93 0.62 -2.48
CA VAL A 15 -3.89 -0.45 -2.82
C VAL A 15 -4.09 -0.55 -4.33
N LYS A 16 -4.30 0.59 -5.00
CA LYS A 16 -4.44 0.65 -6.47
C LYS A 16 -3.21 0.08 -7.18
N LYS A 17 -2.00 0.42 -6.73
CA LYS A 17 -0.75 -0.09 -7.31
C LYS A 17 -0.67 -1.62 -7.24
N TYR A 18 -1.00 -2.21 -6.10
CA TYR A 18 -0.98 -3.67 -5.95
C TYR A 18 -2.03 -4.36 -6.84
N ASN A 19 -3.21 -3.76 -6.97
CA ASN A 19 -4.25 -4.23 -7.88
C ASN A 19 -3.79 -4.17 -9.35
N LEU A 20 -3.25 -3.03 -9.79
CA LEU A 20 -2.72 -2.86 -11.16
C LEU A 20 -1.60 -3.85 -11.50
N LEU A 21 -0.75 -4.18 -10.54
CA LEU A 21 0.34 -5.14 -10.71
C LEU A 21 -0.13 -6.61 -10.61
N ASN A 22 -1.44 -6.86 -10.46
CA ASN A 22 -2.03 -8.17 -10.21
C ASN A 22 -1.32 -8.93 -9.06
N GLN A 23 -0.87 -8.19 -8.05
CA GLN A 23 -0.22 -8.75 -6.87
C GLN A 23 -1.24 -9.10 -5.80
N ARG A 24 -0.78 -9.82 -4.76
CA ARG A 24 -1.61 -10.05 -3.57
C ARG A 24 -2.10 -8.71 -3.00
N PRO A 25 -3.35 -8.63 -2.53
CA PRO A 25 -3.89 -7.38 -2.00
C PRO A 25 -3.16 -6.96 -0.73
N VAL A 26 -3.06 -5.65 -0.52
CA VAL A 26 -2.63 -5.06 0.76
C VAL A 26 -3.73 -5.29 1.79
N LEU A 27 -3.37 -5.78 2.98
CA LEU A 27 -4.33 -5.93 4.08
C LEU A 27 -4.19 -4.74 5.03
N ILE A 28 -5.33 -4.20 5.46
CA ILE A 28 -5.39 -3.09 6.40
C ILE A 28 -6.18 -3.59 7.60
N ASP A 29 -5.53 -3.59 8.75
CA ASP A 29 -6.10 -3.97 10.04
C ASP A 29 -6.12 -2.72 10.91
N ASP A 30 -7.30 -2.35 11.43
CA ASP A 30 -7.53 -1.09 12.14
C ASP A 30 -8.14 -1.44 13.50
N ASP A 31 -7.40 -1.14 14.58
CA ASP A 31 -7.83 -1.22 15.96
C ASP A 31 -8.07 0.21 16.50
N ASP A 32 -8.77 0.37 17.63
CA ASP A 32 -9.00 1.67 18.29
C ASP A 32 -7.73 2.49 18.59
N THR A 33 -6.57 1.85 18.62
CA THR A 33 -5.29 2.50 18.99
C THR A 33 -4.26 2.54 17.87
N ARG A 34 -4.48 1.80 16.77
CA ARG A 34 -3.48 1.67 15.70
C ARG A 34 -4.08 1.18 14.39
N ARG A 35 -3.43 1.56 13.30
CA ARG A 35 -3.63 0.98 11.98
C ARG A 35 -2.38 0.20 11.57
N CYS A 36 -2.55 -1.08 11.27
CA CYS A 36 -1.52 -1.97 10.74
C CYS A 36 -1.76 -2.22 9.25
N ILE A 37 -0.73 -1.97 8.43
CA ILE A 37 -0.78 -2.17 6.97
C ILE A 37 0.16 -3.31 6.61
N HIS A 38 -0.39 -4.42 6.10
CA HIS A 38 0.39 -5.57 5.65
C HIS A 38 0.58 -5.51 4.14
N VAL A 39 1.82 -5.26 3.73
CA VAL A 39 2.20 -5.11 2.34
C VAL A 39 2.85 -6.42 1.85
N PRO A 40 2.24 -7.15 0.90
CA PRO A 40 2.81 -8.40 0.42
C PRO A 40 4.07 -8.15 -0.41
N LEU A 41 5.08 -8.99 -0.24
CA LEU A 41 6.30 -8.92 -1.05
C LEU A 41 5.97 -9.15 -2.53
N ILE A 42 6.33 -8.19 -3.37
CA ILE A 42 6.30 -8.30 -4.83
C ILE A 42 7.48 -9.18 -5.24
N LYS A 43 7.19 -10.33 -5.88
CA LYS A 43 8.22 -11.31 -6.26
C LYS A 43 8.85 -11.02 -7.62
N THR A 44 8.28 -10.10 -8.40
CA THR A 44 8.84 -9.67 -9.68
C THR A 44 10.01 -8.73 -9.43
N LYS A 45 11.21 -9.26 -9.67
CA LYS A 45 12.45 -8.49 -9.71
C LYS A 45 12.48 -7.73 -11.03
N GLU A 46 11.83 -6.56 -11.07
CA GLU A 46 12.10 -5.62 -12.15
C GLU A 46 13.46 -5.00 -11.81
N GLU A 47 14.52 -5.54 -12.42
CA GLU A 47 15.84 -4.92 -12.31
C GLU A 47 15.73 -3.52 -12.92
N VAL A 48 15.87 -2.51 -12.07
CA VAL A 48 16.10 -1.14 -12.52
C VAL A 48 17.48 -1.16 -13.17
N LEU A 49 17.50 -1.31 -14.49
CA LEU A 49 18.69 -1.03 -15.29
C LEU A 49 18.95 0.48 -15.15
N VAL A 50 19.95 0.82 -14.31
CA VAL A 50 20.54 2.15 -14.20
C VAL A 50 21.63 2.32 -15.26
#